data_AF-A0A7R9DN48-F1
#
_entry.id   AF-A0A7R9DN48-F1
#
_cell.length_a   1.000
_cell.length_b   1.000
_cell.length_c   1.000
_cell.angle_alpha   90.00
_cell.angle_beta   90.00
_cell.angle_gamma   90.00
#
_symmetry.space_group_name_H-M   'P 1'
#
loop_
_entity.id
_entity.type
_entity.pdbx_description
1 polymer ?
#
loop_
_entity_poly.entity_id
_entity_poly.type
_entity_poly.pdbx_seq_one_letter_code
_entity_poly.pdbx_strand_id
1 'polypeptide(L)'
;DLDKRKKQLDRIKEQLSKLELQATDKEENKEIALGTSKLNYLDPRISVAWCKKHDVPIEKIYNKTQRDKFRWAIDMATAEYVF
;
A
#
# COMPACT_ATOMS: atom_id res chain seq x y z
N ASP A 1 14.33 24.56 -24.72
CA ASP A 1 14.40 24.93 -23.29
C ASP A 1 13.10 24.82 -22.49
N LEU A 2 11.99 25.42 -22.94
CA LEU A 2 10.73 25.43 -22.18
C LEU A 2 10.14 24.04 -21.89
N ASP A 3 10.18 23.12 -22.85
CA ASP A 3 9.68 21.74 -22.67
C ASP A 3 10.45 20.95 -21.59
N LYS A 4 11.79 21.10 -21.58
CA LYS A 4 12.66 20.52 -20.53
C LYS A 4 12.31 21.08 -19.15
N ARG A 5 12.10 22.39 -19.04
CA ARG A 5 11.72 23.05 -17.77
C ARG A 5 10.33 22.62 -17.30
N LYS A 6 9.36 22.44 -18.21
CA LYS A 6 8.02 21.90 -17.88
C LYS A 6 8.11 20.48 -17.34
N LYS A 7 8.81 19.57 -18.03
CA LYS A 7 9.04 18.19 -17.54
C LYS A 7 9.72 18.15 -16.18
N GLN A 8 10.68 19.04 -15.94
CA GLN A 8 11.34 19.15 -14.64
C GLN A 8 10.38 19.65 -13.55
N LEU A 9 9.55 20.64 -13.86
CA LEU A 9 8.52 21.13 -12.95
C LEU A 9 7.53 20.03 -12.57
N ASP A 10 7.04 19.28 -13.55
CA ASP A 10 6.07 18.20 -13.34
C ASP A 10 6.66 17.10 -12.46
N ARG A 11 7.93 16.72 -12.70
CA ARG A 11 8.65 15.78 -11.84
C ARG A 11 8.79 16.26 -10.40
N ILE A 12 9.13 17.53 -10.19
CA ILE A 12 9.28 18.10 -8.85
C ILE A 12 7.92 18.15 -8.14
N LYS A 13 6.84 18.48 -8.85
CA LYS A 13 5.48 18.46 -8.30
C LYS A 13 5.05 17.06 -7.86
N GLU A 14 5.35 16.04 -8.66
CA GLU A 14 5.08 14.64 -8.30
C GLU A 14 5.87 14.21 -7.05
N GLN A 15 7.15 14.60 -6.97
CA GLN A 15 7.96 14.35 -5.78
C GLN A 15 7.42 15.06 -4.53
N LEU A 16 6.97 16.31 -4.67
CA LEU A 16 6.37 17.08 -3.59
C LEU A 16 5.11 16.39 -3.06
N SER A 17 4.19 16.02 -3.96
CA SER A 17 2.95 15.33 -3.59
C SER A 17 3.22 14.02 -2.85
N LYS A 18 4.24 13.25 -3.28
CA LYS A 18 4.64 12.03 -2.58
C LYS A 18 5.18 12.31 -1.17
N LEU A 19 5.96 13.38 -0.99
CA LEU A 19 6.50 13.75 0.32
C LEU A 19 5.41 14.25 1.27
N GLU A 20 4.45 15.02 0.76
CA GLU A 20 3.29 15.48 1.53
C GLU A 20 2.46 14.28 2.05
N LEU A 21 2.17 13.31 1.18
CA LEU A 21 1.47 12.09 1.57
C LEU A 21 2.23 11.32 2.68
N GLN A 22 3.54 11.17 2.53
CA GLN A 22 4.37 10.50 3.53
C GLN A 22 4.41 11.24 4.88
N ALA A 23 4.38 12.57 4.85
CA ALA A 23 4.34 13.38 6.06
C ALA A 23 3.02 13.20 6.80
N THR A 24 1.89 13.24 6.09
CA THR A 24 0.56 12.99 6.65
C THR A 24 0.46 11.59 7.25
N ASP A 25 0.86 10.56 6.50
CA ASP A 25 0.85 9.17 6.98
C ASP A 25 1.64 9.00 8.29
N LYS A 26 2.78 9.70 8.41
CA LYS A 26 3.62 9.61 9.60
C LYS A 26 2.99 10.31 10.82
N GLU A 27 2.34 11.46 10.61
CA GLU A 27 1.71 12.19 11.70
C GLU A 27 0.45 11.46 12.20
N GLU A 28 -0.40 10.98 11.30
CA GLU A 28 -1.61 10.24 11.66
C GLU A 28 -1.32 8.92 12.38
N ASN A 29 -0.22 8.24 12.01
CA ASN A 29 0.18 6.97 12.62
C ASN A 29 1.11 7.14 13.84
N LYS A 30 1.37 8.38 14.29
CA LYS A 30 2.34 8.65 15.36
C LYS A 30 2.01 7.96 16.70
N GLU A 31 0.72 7.81 17.00
CA GLU A 31 0.24 7.20 18.25
C GLU A 31 -0.38 5.82 18.05
N ILE A 32 -0.44 5.32 16.81
CA ILE A 32 -1.22 4.13 16.44
C ILE A 32 -0.30 3.00 15.93
N ALA A 33 -0.29 1.87 16.65
CA ALA A 33 0.43 0.68 16.25
C ALA A 33 -0.41 -0.24 15.34
N LEU A 34 -0.34 -0.03 14.03
CA LEU A 34 -1.10 -0.81 13.03
C LEU A 34 -0.68 -2.28 12.88
N GLY A 35 0.48 -2.68 13.42
CA GLY A 35 1.05 -4.01 13.19
C GLY A 35 0.18 -5.15 13.75
N THR A 36 -0.35 -4.98 14.96
CA THR A 36 -1.09 -6.05 15.65
C THR A 36 -2.42 -6.36 14.97
N SER A 37 -3.18 -5.33 14.62
CA SER A 37 -4.46 -5.48 13.90
C SER A 37 -4.26 -6.11 12.53
N LYS A 38 -3.29 -5.60 11.77
CA LYS A 38 -2.94 -6.11 10.44
C LYS A 38 -2.55 -7.59 10.42
N LEU A 39 -1.92 -8.10 11.47
CA LEU A 39 -1.39 -9.46 11.49
C LEU A 39 -2.30 -10.49 12.13
N ASN A 40 -3.22 -10.06 13.01
CA ASN A 40 -3.93 -10.97 13.89
C ASN A 40 -5.45 -10.75 13.91
N TYR A 41 -5.95 -9.57 13.56
CA TYR A 41 -7.37 -9.23 13.70
C TYR A 41 -8.07 -8.96 12.37
N LEU A 42 -7.32 -8.73 11.29
CA LEU A 42 -7.85 -8.56 9.94
C LEU A 42 -7.68 -9.84 9.13
N ASP A 43 -8.73 -10.26 8.43
CA ASP A 43 -8.63 -11.36 7.47
C ASP A 43 -7.73 -10.93 6.30
N PRO A 44 -6.58 -11.59 6.09
CA PRO A 44 -5.63 -11.21 5.03
C PRO A 44 -6.25 -11.26 3.63
N ARG A 45 -7.31 -12.05 3.40
CA ARG A 45 -8.00 -12.15 2.11
C ARG A 45 -8.66 -10.84 1.70
N ILE A 46 -9.10 -10.03 2.66
CA ILE A 46 -9.65 -8.68 2.40
C ILE A 46 -8.58 -7.82 1.72
N SER A 47 -7.38 -7.76 2.30
CA SER A 47 -6.26 -7.01 1.74
C SER A 47 -5.80 -7.57 0.39
N VAL A 48 -5.76 -8.90 0.25
CA VAL A 48 -5.37 -9.56 -1.02
C VAL A 48 -6.38 -9.24 -2.13
N ALA A 49 -7.67 -9.32 -1.85
CA ALA A 49 -8.72 -9.01 -2.81
C ALA A 49 -8.66 -7.56 -3.27
N TRP A 50 -8.46 -6.63 -2.34
CA TRP A 50 -8.25 -5.21 -2.66
C TRP A 50 -7.02 -5.01 -3.55
N CYS A 51 -5.89 -5.68 -3.25
CA CYS A 51 -4.69 -5.61 -4.09
C CYS A 51 -4.95 -6.11 -5.51
N LYS A 52 -5.65 -7.25 -5.66
CA LYS A 52 -6.00 -7.80 -6.97
C LYS A 52 -6.98 -6.91 -7.74
N LYS A 53 -7.93 -6.29 -7.05
CA LYS A 53 -8.94 -5.40 -7.65
C LYS A 53 -8.37 -4.10 -8.18
N HIS A 54 -7.35 -3.54 -7.51
CA HIS A 54 -6.75 -2.24 -7.85
C HIS A 54 -5.36 -2.34 -8.48
N ASP A 55 -4.92 -3.55 -8.85
CA ASP A 55 -3.59 -3.83 -9.42
C ASP A 55 -2.44 -3.30 -8.54
N VAL A 56 -2.60 -3.43 -7.22
CA VAL A 56 -1.58 -3.01 -6.25
C VAL A 56 -0.67 -4.19 -5.93
N PRO A 57 0.65 -4.07 -6.08
CA PRO A 57 1.57 -5.14 -5.75
C PRO A 57 1.50 -5.51 -4.26
N ILE A 58 1.29 -6.80 -3.97
CA ILE A 58 1.04 -7.29 -2.59
C ILE A 58 2.21 -7.00 -1.65
N GLU A 59 3.43 -6.86 -2.17
CA GLU A 59 4.62 -6.50 -1.41
C GLU A 59 4.60 -5.07 -0.85
N LYS A 60 3.74 -4.19 -1.38
CA LYS A 60 3.49 -2.86 -0.82
C LYS A 60 2.67 -2.93 0.46
N ILE A 61 1.85 -3.98 0.61
CA ILE A 61 1.02 -4.19 1.79
C ILE A 61 1.71 -5.13 2.77
N TYR A 62 2.22 -6.27 2.32
CA TYR A 62 2.85 -7.28 3.19
C TYR A 62 4.33 -7.45 2.86
N ASN A 63 5.19 -7.38 3.88
CA ASN A 63 6.61 -7.71 3.74
C ASN A 63 6.81 -9.23 3.51
N LYS A 64 8.06 -9.66 3.25
CA LYS A 64 8.37 -11.07 2.93
C LYS A 64 7.80 -12.06 3.96
N THR A 65 8.12 -11.87 5.24
CA THR A 65 7.65 -12.75 6.32
C THR A 65 6.13 -12.80 6.44
N GLN A 66 5.46 -11.67 6.21
CA GLN A 66 4.00 -11.58 6.26
C GLN A 66 3.35 -12.30 5.08
N ARG A 67 3.93 -12.21 3.88
CA ARG A 67 3.45 -12.95 2.70
C ARG A 67 3.61 -14.46 2.89
N ASP A 68 4.66 -14.90 3.56
CA ASP A 68 4.84 -16.32 3.86
C ASP A 68 3.80 -16.79 4.90
N LYS A 69 3.52 -15.99 5.95
CA LYS A 69 2.42 -16.26 6.91
C LYS A 69 1.05 -16.35 6.23
N PHE A 70 0.78 -15.48 5.26
CA PHE A 70 -0.52 -15.37 4.59
C PHE A 70 -0.56 -16.00 3.20
N ARG A 71 0.36 -16.93 2.91
CA ARG A 71 0.44 -17.59 1.59
C ARG A 71 -0.90 -18.18 1.16
N TRP A 72 -1.57 -18.87 2.08
CA TRP A 72 -2.90 -19.47 1.86
C TRP A 72 -3.94 -18.45 1.38
N ALA A 73 -3.92 -17.22 1.90
CA ALA A 73 -4.85 -16.16 1.51
C ALA A 73 -4.50 -15.56 0.15
N ILE A 74 -3.20 -15.40 -0.14
CA ILE A 74 -2.70 -14.86 -1.41
C ILE A 74 -3.10 -15.77 -2.58
N ASP A 75 -2.96 -17.09 -2.37
CA ASP A 75 -3.21 -18.09 -3.41
C ASP A 75 -4.72 -18.30 -3.64
N MET A 76 -5.55 -18.23 -2.59
CA MET A 76 -6.98 -18.56 -2.69
C MET A 76 -7.91 -17.36 -2.94
N ALA A 77 -7.59 -16.15 -2.48
CA ALA A 77 -8.53 -15.02 -2.58
C ALA A 77 -8.65 -14.49 -4.01
N THR A 78 -9.86 -14.21 -4.46
CA THR A 78 -10.13 -13.50 -5.73
C THR A 78 -10.33 -12.01 -5.49
N ALA A 79 -10.40 -11.21 -6.55
CA ALA A 79 -10.68 -9.78 -6.45
C ALA A 79 -12.08 -9.45 -5.89
N GLU A 80 -13.00 -10.43 -5.93
CA GLU A 80 -14.40 -10.29 -5.49
C GLU A 80 -14.68 -10.92 -4.13
N TYR A 81 -13.63 -11.22 -3.35
CA TYR A 81 -13.81 -11.76 -2.01
C TYR A 81 -14.58 -10.77 -1.11
N VAL A 82 -15.62 -11.29 -0.45
CA VAL A 82 -16.40 -10.59 0.58
C VAL A 82 -16.28 -11.40 1.87
N PHE A 83 -15.95 -10.72 2.97
CA PHE A 83 -15.82 -11.31 4.31
C PHE A 83 -17.17 -11.56 4.95
#